data_AF-A0A0D2LRU8-F1
#
_entry.id   AF-A0A0D2LRU8-F1
#
_cell.length_a   1.000
_cell.length_b   1.000
_cell.length_c   1.000
_cell.angle_alpha   90.00
_cell.angle_beta   90.00
_cell.angle_gamma   90.00
#
_symmetry.space_group_name_H-M   'P 1'
#
loop_
_entity.id
_entity.type
_entity.pdbx_description
1 polymer ?
#
loop_
_entity_poly.entity_id
_entity_poly.type
_entity_poly.pdbx_seq_one_letter_code
_entity_poly.pdbx_strand_id
1 'polypeptide(L)'
;MIGPTGCGKTEIARRLAQLADAPFVKVEATKFTEVGFHGRDVDSIVRDLLDNAALLVRGKLRERAASKVSEAVEELILRALLEAHPSAGPERLEELRAKYSLLEQLPTCPRAPQGGVVSFDFGRMLGGGGRRERRRTTVAEARPLLEEAEEVVMREALRSAQQDGIVFIDEIDKIVTPHGALRHGTDPSSEGVQRDLLPIIEGSTVSTKHGNVSATQLGTRQQHI
;
A
#
# COMPACT_ATOMS: atom_id res chain seq x y z
N MET A 1 -2.34 -20.74 -14.58
CA MET A 1 -3.77 -20.95 -14.96
C MET A 1 -3.88 -21.12 -16.47
N ILE A 2 -4.46 -22.23 -16.96
CA ILE A 2 -4.59 -22.51 -18.41
C ILE A 2 -6.03 -22.20 -18.85
N GLY A 3 -6.20 -21.61 -20.03
CA GLY A 3 -7.51 -21.17 -20.54
C GLY A 3 -7.37 -20.08 -21.62
N PRO A 4 -8.43 -19.78 -22.38
CA PRO A 4 -8.40 -18.73 -23.42
C PRO A 4 -8.23 -17.34 -22.81
N THR A 5 -7.89 -16.34 -23.64
CA THR A 5 -7.90 -14.94 -23.22
C THR A 5 -9.33 -14.52 -22.84
N GLY A 6 -9.47 -13.62 -21.86
CA GLY A 6 -10.78 -13.10 -21.44
C GLY A 6 -11.62 -14.02 -20.53
N CYS A 7 -11.17 -15.24 -20.19
CA CYS A 7 -11.92 -16.12 -19.26
C CYS A 7 -11.85 -15.71 -17.77
N GLY A 8 -11.27 -14.55 -17.46
CA GLY A 8 -11.24 -14.01 -16.09
C GLY A 8 -10.09 -14.49 -15.21
N LYS A 9 -9.03 -15.13 -15.75
CA LYS A 9 -7.87 -15.60 -14.96
C LYS A 9 -7.28 -14.51 -14.06
N THR A 10 -7.04 -13.34 -14.63
CA THR A 10 -6.50 -12.19 -13.91
C THR A 10 -7.48 -11.67 -12.86
N GLU A 11 -8.79 -11.73 -13.14
CA GLU A 11 -9.81 -11.25 -12.20
C GLU A 11 -9.92 -12.19 -11.00
N ILE A 12 -9.82 -13.51 -11.21
CA ILE A 12 -9.77 -14.49 -10.11
C ILE A 12 -8.58 -14.20 -9.19
N ALA A 13 -7.37 -14.00 -9.74
CA ALA A 13 -6.17 -13.70 -8.96
C ALA A 13 -6.29 -12.37 -8.21
N ARG A 14 -6.82 -11.32 -8.86
CA ARG A 14 -7.06 -10.01 -8.25
C ARG A 14 -8.06 -10.09 -7.10
N ARG A 15 -9.16 -10.81 -7.29
CA ARG A 15 -10.20 -10.98 -6.26
C ARG A 15 -9.70 -11.81 -5.09
N LEU A 16 -8.91 -12.86 -5.35
CA LEU A 16 -8.25 -13.63 -4.30
C LEU A 16 -7.37 -12.72 -3.44
N ALA A 17 -6.54 -11.88 -4.05
CA ALA A 17 -5.68 -10.96 -3.31
C ALA A 17 -6.47 -9.92 -2.48
N GLN A 18 -7.58 -9.40 -3.02
CA GLN A 18 -8.47 -8.50 -2.28
C GLN A 18 -9.11 -9.19 -1.07
N LEU A 19 -9.56 -10.45 -1.23
CA LEU A 19 -10.18 -11.23 -0.15
C LEU A 19 -9.17 -11.63 0.92
N ALA A 20 -7.94 -11.95 0.52
CA ALA A 20 -6.84 -12.26 1.42
C ALA A 20 -6.18 -11.00 2.03
N ASP A 21 -6.61 -9.81 1.62
CA ASP A 21 -6.04 -8.52 2.03
C ASP A 21 -4.51 -8.48 1.87
N ALA A 22 -4.10 -8.97 0.70
CA ALA A 22 -2.74 -9.31 0.35
C ALA A 22 -2.17 -8.36 -0.73
N PRO A 23 -0.88 -7.99 -0.65
CA PRO A 23 -0.22 -7.21 -1.70
C PRO A 23 -0.26 -7.97 -3.03
N PHE A 24 -0.62 -7.28 -4.12
CA PHE A 24 -0.79 -7.90 -5.44
C PHE A 24 -0.02 -7.14 -6.51
N VAL A 25 0.66 -7.86 -7.40
CA VAL A 25 1.26 -7.29 -8.62
C VAL A 25 0.93 -8.15 -9.83
N LYS A 26 0.54 -7.51 -10.94
CA LYS A 26 0.39 -8.16 -12.25
C LYS A 26 1.59 -7.78 -13.12
N VAL A 27 2.27 -8.77 -13.68
CA VAL A 27 3.31 -8.58 -14.68
C VAL A 27 3.07 -9.47 -15.89
N GLU A 28 3.53 -9.04 -17.06
CA GLU A 28 3.50 -9.83 -18.30
C GLU A 28 4.88 -10.38 -18.55
N ALA A 29 4.99 -11.69 -18.80
CA ALA A 29 6.29 -12.36 -18.98
C ALA A 29 7.09 -11.80 -20.16
N THR A 30 6.41 -11.32 -21.20
CA THR A 30 6.99 -10.74 -22.42
C THR A 30 7.72 -9.41 -22.18
N LYS A 31 7.54 -8.77 -21.01
CA LYS A 31 8.24 -7.52 -20.65
C LYS A 31 9.71 -7.69 -20.29
N PHE A 32 10.13 -8.93 -20.02
CA PHE A 32 11.49 -9.23 -19.59
C PHE A 32 12.37 -9.78 -20.73
N THR A 33 11.79 -10.06 -21.91
CA THR A 33 12.57 -10.48 -23.08
C THR A 33 13.32 -9.28 -23.69
N GLU A 34 14.36 -9.53 -24.47
CA GLU A 34 15.29 -8.56 -25.06
C GLU A 34 14.57 -7.52 -25.93
N VAL A 35 13.54 -7.95 -26.66
CA VAL A 35 12.71 -7.07 -27.51
C VAL A 35 11.79 -6.17 -26.66
N GLY A 36 11.45 -6.62 -25.45
CA GLY A 36 10.64 -5.90 -24.46
C GLY A 36 11.44 -5.27 -23.33
N PHE A 37 12.78 -5.31 -23.37
CA PHE A 37 13.64 -4.93 -22.25
C PHE A 37 13.72 -3.41 -22.13
N HIS A 38 12.84 -2.83 -21.30
CA HIS A 38 12.86 -1.39 -21.00
C HIS A 38 13.85 -1.05 -19.85
N GLY A 39 14.94 -1.79 -19.71
CA GLY A 39 15.87 -1.66 -18.56
C GLY A 39 15.27 -2.12 -17.22
N ARG A 40 14.20 -2.94 -17.25
CA ARG A 40 13.58 -3.52 -16.07
C ARG A 40 14.07 -4.94 -15.84
N ASP A 41 14.67 -5.13 -14.68
CA ASP A 41 15.11 -6.42 -14.16
C ASP A 41 13.94 -7.20 -13.58
N VAL A 42 14.03 -8.53 -13.53
CA VAL A 42 13.03 -9.43 -12.94
C VAL A 42 12.84 -9.12 -11.44
N ASP A 43 13.88 -8.64 -10.77
CA ASP A 43 13.82 -8.10 -9.40
C ASP A 43 12.83 -6.93 -9.22
N SER A 44 12.50 -6.20 -10.30
CA SER A 44 11.51 -5.12 -10.23
C SER A 44 10.13 -5.61 -9.82
N ILE A 45 9.79 -6.88 -10.08
CA ILE A 45 8.53 -7.51 -9.64
C ILE A 45 8.42 -7.44 -8.11
N VAL A 46 9.50 -7.77 -7.41
CA VAL A 46 9.53 -7.79 -5.95
C VAL A 46 9.50 -6.38 -5.37
N ARG A 47 10.15 -5.42 -6.03
CA ARG A 47 10.11 -4.00 -5.65
C ARG A 47 8.69 -3.43 -5.79
N ASP A 48 8.04 -3.70 -6.92
CA ASP A 48 6.65 -3.27 -7.17
C ASP A 48 5.68 -3.91 -6.16
N LEU A 49 5.90 -5.18 -5.80
CA LEU A 49 5.12 -5.86 -4.78
C LEU A 49 5.29 -5.21 -3.39
N LEU A 50 6.53 -4.84 -3.02
CA LEU A 50 6.82 -4.17 -1.76
C LEU A 50 6.18 -2.78 -1.70
N ASP A 51 6.21 -2.02 -2.79
CA ASP A 51 5.57 -0.71 -2.87
C ASP A 51 4.04 -0.83 -2.68
N ASN A 52 3.42 -1.83 -3.31
CA ASN A 52 2.00 -2.13 -3.12
C ASN A 52 1.69 -2.57 -1.68
N ALA A 53 2.57 -3.35 -1.05
CA ALA A 53 2.44 -3.72 0.36
C ALA A 53 2.50 -2.48 1.27
N ALA A 54 3.40 -1.54 1.01
CA ALA A 54 3.51 -0.30 1.77
C ALA A 54 2.25 0.56 1.64
N LEU A 55 1.65 0.65 0.46
CA LEU A 55 0.36 1.33 0.26
C LEU A 55 -0.76 0.69 1.06
N LEU A 56 -0.84 -0.64 1.04
CA LEU A 56 -1.85 -1.41 1.75
C LEU A 56 -1.69 -1.27 3.28
N VAL A 57 -0.47 -1.38 3.81
CA VAL A 57 -0.17 -1.17 5.23
C VAL A 57 -0.49 0.25 5.68
N ARG A 58 -0.13 1.27 4.89
CA ARG A 58 -0.51 2.67 5.16
C ARG A 58 -2.02 2.84 5.24
N GLY A 59 -2.78 2.15 4.40
CA GLY A 59 -4.24 2.09 4.46
C GLY A 59 -4.73 1.51 5.78
N LYS A 60 -4.26 0.30 6.14
CA LYS A 60 -4.63 -0.39 7.39
C LYS A 60 -4.33 0.43 8.64
N LEU A 61 -3.15 1.06 8.69
CA LEU A 61 -2.76 1.90 9.82
C LEU A 61 -3.63 3.15 9.95
N ARG A 62 -4.02 3.76 8.81
CA ARG A 62 -4.95 4.90 8.80
C ARG A 62 -6.33 4.50 9.28
N GLU A 63 -6.84 3.35 8.86
CA GLU A 63 -8.15 2.84 9.30
C GLU A 63 -8.15 2.52 10.80
N ARG A 64 -7.11 1.82 11.31
CA ARG A 64 -6.96 1.54 12.75
C ARG A 64 -6.82 2.81 13.58
N ALA A 65 -6.19 3.84 13.03
CA ALA A 65 -6.05 5.12 13.70
C ALA A 65 -7.32 5.98 13.60
N ALA A 66 -8.22 5.73 12.65
CA ALA A 66 -9.37 6.60 12.37
C ALA A 66 -10.30 6.75 13.59
N SER A 67 -10.58 5.67 14.31
CA SER A 67 -11.44 5.71 15.51
C SER A 67 -10.84 6.58 16.62
N LYS A 68 -9.61 6.29 17.03
CA LYS A 68 -8.87 7.04 18.05
C LYS A 68 -8.71 8.52 17.67
N VAL A 69 -8.55 8.78 16.38
CA VAL A 69 -8.39 10.14 15.85
C VAL A 69 -9.71 10.88 15.88
N SER A 70 -10.82 10.20 15.57
CA SER A 70 -12.15 10.80 15.66
C SER A 70 -12.44 11.25 17.09
N GLU A 71 -12.23 10.37 18.07
CA GLU A 71 -12.39 10.67 19.50
C GLU A 71 -11.53 11.86 19.94
N ALA A 72 -10.24 11.83 19.59
CA ALA A 72 -9.31 12.90 19.93
C ALA A 72 -9.69 14.23 19.23
N VAL A 73 -10.15 14.20 17.98
CA VAL A 73 -10.57 15.40 17.25
C VAL A 73 -11.85 15.97 17.85
N GLU A 74 -12.80 15.14 18.25
CA GLU A 74 -14.02 15.57 18.93
C GLU A 74 -13.70 16.28 20.24
N GLU A 75 -12.86 15.69 21.08
CA GLU A 75 -12.41 16.30 22.33
C GLU A 75 -11.74 17.67 22.09
N LEU A 76 -10.96 17.78 21.01
CA LEU A 76 -10.31 19.04 20.65
C LEU A 76 -11.26 20.10 20.13
N ILE A 77 -12.26 19.72 19.35
CA ILE A 77 -13.31 20.64 18.89
C ILE A 77 -14.10 21.13 20.10
N LEU A 78 -14.49 20.23 21.01
CA LEU A 78 -15.23 20.58 22.23
C LEU A 78 -14.42 21.55 23.10
N ARG A 79 -13.13 21.27 23.31
CA ARG A 79 -12.25 22.15 24.08
C ARG A 79 -12.10 23.53 23.44
N ALA A 80 -11.88 23.60 22.13
CA ALA A 80 -11.77 24.87 21.43
C ALA A 80 -13.07 25.69 21.48
N LEU A 81 -14.23 25.03 21.40
CA LEU A 81 -15.53 25.68 21.52
C LEU A 81 -15.78 26.24 22.93
N LEU A 82 -15.34 25.53 23.98
CA LEU A 82 -15.40 26.02 25.35
C LEU A 82 -14.47 27.22 25.58
N GLU A 83 -13.24 27.15 25.09
CA GLU A 83 -12.27 28.26 25.19
C GLU A 83 -12.76 29.52 24.46
N ALA A 84 -13.51 29.36 23.35
CA ALA A 84 -14.13 30.46 22.62
C ALA A 84 -15.34 31.09 23.36
N HIS A 85 -15.94 30.40 24.32
CA HIS A 85 -17.10 30.84 25.10
C HIS A 85 -16.88 30.66 26.62
N PRO A 86 -16.01 31.49 27.23
CA PRO A 86 -15.58 31.32 28.64
C PRO A 86 -16.69 31.51 29.69
N SER A 87 -17.88 32.00 29.30
CA SER A 87 -19.07 32.10 30.17
C SER A 87 -19.92 30.83 30.21
N ALA A 88 -19.57 29.80 29.44
CA ALA A 88 -20.30 28.53 29.41
C ALA A 88 -19.89 27.64 30.60
N GLY A 89 -20.84 27.38 31.50
CA GLY A 89 -20.65 26.44 32.62
C GLY A 89 -20.52 24.96 32.17
N PRO A 90 -20.11 24.06 33.07
CA PRO A 90 -19.87 22.64 32.77
C PRO A 90 -21.09 21.90 32.19
N GLU A 91 -22.31 22.33 32.50
CA GLU A 91 -23.57 21.77 31.97
C GLU A 91 -23.69 21.91 30.43
N ARG A 92 -23.09 22.95 29.84
CA ARG A 92 -23.12 23.20 28.39
C ARG A 92 -22.28 22.16 27.61
N LEU A 93 -21.28 21.54 28.27
CA LEU A 93 -20.42 20.53 27.66
C LEU A 93 -21.17 19.22 27.39
N GLU A 94 -22.06 18.82 28.31
CA GLU A 94 -22.95 17.68 28.10
C GLU A 94 -23.98 17.95 27.01
N GLU A 95 -24.55 19.16 26.96
CA GLU A 95 -25.45 19.57 25.87
C GLU A 95 -24.75 19.57 24.50
N LEU A 96 -23.52 20.10 24.42
CA LEU A 96 -22.74 20.10 23.18
C LEU A 96 -22.37 18.67 22.76
N ARG A 97 -21.94 17.81 23.69
CA ARG A 97 -21.70 16.38 23.41
C ARG A 97 -22.95 15.70 22.85
N ALA A 98 -24.11 15.91 23.47
CA ALA A 98 -25.37 15.33 23.00
C ALA A 98 -25.76 15.86 21.59
N LYS A 99 -25.49 17.14 21.32
CA LYS A 99 -25.79 17.77 20.03
C LYS A 99 -24.84 17.31 18.91
N TYR A 100 -23.56 17.08 19.20
CA TYR A 100 -22.57 16.60 18.24
C TYR A 100 -22.68 15.09 17.99
N SER A 101 -23.04 14.29 19.01
CA SER A 101 -23.44 12.89 18.85
C SER A 101 -24.58 12.72 17.81
N LEU A 102 -25.50 13.69 17.73
CA LEU A 102 -26.59 13.70 16.73
C LEU A 102 -26.14 14.11 15.32
N LEU A 103 -25.01 14.83 15.17
CA LEU A 103 -24.49 15.32 13.89
C LEU A 103 -23.68 14.25 13.12
N GLU A 104 -23.38 13.12 13.75
CA GLU A 104 -22.70 11.96 13.14
C GLU A 104 -23.51 11.33 11.98
N GLN A 105 -24.78 11.74 11.81
CA GLN A 105 -25.65 11.33 10.72
C GLN A 105 -25.47 12.13 9.42
N LEU A 106 -24.55 13.11 9.38
CA LEU A 106 -24.28 13.82 8.13
C LEU A 106 -23.44 12.94 7.19
N PRO A 107 -23.82 12.85 5.90
CA PRO A 107 -23.10 12.03 4.93
C PRO A 107 -21.64 12.47 4.86
N THR A 108 -20.73 11.51 4.98
CA THR A 108 -19.30 11.67 4.68
C THR A 108 -19.15 12.42 3.37
N CYS A 109 -18.40 13.52 3.39
CA CYS A 109 -18.17 14.38 2.24
C CYS A 109 -17.91 13.53 0.97
N PRO A 110 -18.62 13.80 -0.14
CA PRO A 110 -18.35 13.12 -1.40
C PRO A 110 -16.87 13.27 -1.71
N ARG A 111 -16.18 12.14 -1.88
CA ARG A 111 -14.79 12.09 -2.32
C ARG A 111 -14.65 12.97 -3.55
N ALA A 112 -13.96 14.11 -3.42
CA ALA A 112 -13.81 15.04 -4.52
C ALA A 112 -13.19 14.31 -5.72
N PRO A 113 -13.75 14.45 -6.93
CA PRO A 113 -13.11 13.95 -8.13
C PRO A 113 -11.73 14.61 -8.25
N GLN A 114 -10.72 13.79 -8.56
CA GLN A 114 -9.35 14.24 -8.75
C GLN A 114 -9.32 15.30 -9.87
N GLY A 115 -8.97 16.54 -9.53
CA GLY A 115 -8.78 17.61 -10.50
C GLY A 115 -9.37 18.94 -10.03
N GLY A 116 -8.66 19.63 -9.15
CA GLY A 116 -9.04 21.00 -8.75
C GLY A 116 -8.18 21.48 -7.60
N VAL A 117 -7.19 22.32 -7.90
CA VAL A 117 -6.32 22.96 -6.90
C VAL A 117 -7.16 24.04 -6.20
N VAL A 118 -7.50 23.84 -4.93
CA VAL A 118 -8.10 24.90 -4.09
C VAL A 118 -7.00 25.45 -3.18
N SER A 119 -6.49 26.61 -3.54
CA SER A 119 -5.60 27.40 -2.68
C SER A 119 -6.45 28.08 -1.61
N PHE A 120 -6.24 27.73 -0.35
CA PHE A 120 -6.79 28.46 0.78
C PHE A 120 -5.65 29.14 1.53
N ASP A 121 -5.66 30.48 1.45
CA ASP A 121 -4.77 31.38 2.17
C ASP A 121 -5.18 31.44 3.65
N PHE A 122 -4.41 30.76 4.51
CA PHE A 122 -4.64 30.67 5.95
C PHE A 122 -3.71 31.66 6.69
N GLY A 123 -3.80 32.94 6.33
CA GLY A 123 -3.16 34.04 7.04
C GLY A 123 -4.10 34.62 8.11
N ARG A 124 -3.70 34.51 9.39
CA ARG A 124 -4.31 35.05 10.64
C ARG A 124 -5.38 34.18 11.35
N MET A 125 -4.93 33.34 12.29
CA MET A 125 -5.52 33.14 13.65
C MET A 125 -4.74 32.03 14.40
N LEU A 126 -3.59 32.31 15.05
CA LEU A 126 -3.41 32.51 16.51
C LEU A 126 -4.50 31.86 17.40
N GLY A 127 -4.28 30.91 18.34
CA GLY A 127 -3.13 30.14 18.83
C GLY A 127 -3.56 29.33 20.09
N GLY A 128 -3.11 28.06 20.22
CA GLY A 128 -3.18 27.16 21.42
C GLY A 128 -4.49 26.38 21.64
N GLY A 129 -4.56 25.07 21.93
CA GLY A 129 -3.54 24.03 22.10
C GLY A 129 -4.13 22.69 22.60
N GLY A 130 -4.20 21.71 21.69
CA GLY A 130 -4.32 20.26 21.95
C GLY A 130 -4.27 19.39 20.67
N ARG A 131 -3.93 20.03 19.55
CA ARG A 131 -3.83 19.53 18.17
C ARG A 131 -3.20 18.12 18.06
N ARG A 132 -3.68 17.30 17.10
CA ARG A 132 -2.73 16.60 16.20
C ARG A 132 -1.73 17.66 15.77
N GLU A 133 -0.52 17.59 16.29
CA GLU A 133 0.45 18.66 16.09
C GLU A 133 0.77 18.70 14.59
N ARG A 134 0.07 19.56 13.84
CA ARG A 134 0.74 20.35 12.82
C ARG A 134 1.73 21.21 13.57
N ARG A 135 2.83 20.59 14.00
CA ARG A 135 4.01 21.30 14.40
C ARG A 135 4.41 22.10 13.19
N ARG A 136 4.41 23.43 13.31
CA ARG A 136 5.33 24.26 12.52
C ARG A 136 6.72 24.03 13.11
N THR A 137 7.20 22.81 12.95
CA THR A 137 8.59 22.47 13.12
C THR A 137 9.32 23.00 11.89
N THR A 138 10.58 23.34 12.08
CA THR A 138 11.45 23.48 10.91
C THR A 138 11.47 22.13 10.17
N VAL A 139 11.72 22.16 8.85
CA VAL A 139 11.87 20.92 8.06
C VAL A 139 12.90 19.98 8.72
N ALA A 140 13.87 20.53 9.46
CA ALA A 140 14.87 19.79 10.21
C ALA A 140 14.31 18.94 11.36
N GLU A 141 13.30 19.41 12.10
CA GLU A 141 12.74 18.71 13.27
C GLU A 141 11.61 17.74 12.90
N ALA A 142 10.92 17.98 11.77
CA ALA A 142 9.88 17.09 11.26
C ALA A 142 10.44 15.83 10.61
N ARG A 143 11.63 15.94 10.01
CA ARG A 143 12.29 14.88 9.26
C ARG A 143 12.52 13.59 10.06
N PRO A 144 13.11 13.60 11.27
CA PRO A 144 13.35 12.37 12.03
C PRO A 144 12.05 11.64 12.41
N LEU A 145 10.99 12.39 12.77
CA LEU A 145 9.69 11.80 13.13
C LEU A 145 8.99 11.16 11.94
N LEU A 146 9.15 11.73 10.74
CA LEU A 146 8.64 11.14 9.51
C LEU A 146 9.44 9.89 9.13
N GLU A 147 10.77 9.93 9.28
CA GLU A 147 11.66 8.80 9.01
C GLU A 147 11.30 7.60 9.92
N GLU A 148 11.11 7.81 11.23
CA GLU A 148 10.70 6.75 12.18
C GLU A 148 9.33 6.13 11.82
N ALA A 149 8.36 6.96 11.44
CA ALA A 149 7.04 6.47 11.04
C ALA A 149 7.09 5.68 9.73
N GLU A 150 7.94 6.11 8.79
CA GLU A 150 8.18 5.39 7.54
C GLU A 150 8.88 4.05 7.80
N GLU A 151 9.86 3.97 8.70
CA GLU A 151 10.51 2.70 9.05
C GLU A 151 9.52 1.66 9.59
N VAL A 152 8.60 2.06 10.48
CA VAL A 152 7.57 1.15 11.01
C VAL A 152 6.66 0.63 9.91
N VAL A 153 6.23 1.51 8.99
CA VAL A 153 5.42 1.14 7.83
C VAL A 153 6.18 0.16 6.94
N MET A 154 7.43 0.46 6.61
CA MET A 154 8.23 -0.35 5.70
C MET A 154 8.54 -1.72 6.29
N ARG A 155 8.77 -1.80 7.60
CA ARG A 155 8.95 -3.08 8.30
C ARG A 155 7.72 -3.98 8.20
N GLU A 156 6.53 -3.43 8.41
CA GLU A 156 5.29 -4.19 8.29
C GLU A 156 4.96 -4.53 6.83
N ALA A 157 5.31 -3.63 5.89
CA ALA A 157 5.17 -3.87 4.46
C ALA A 157 6.06 -5.02 3.98
N LEU A 158 7.32 -5.07 4.42
CA LEU A 158 8.24 -6.16 4.16
C LEU A 158 7.66 -7.50 4.63
N ARG A 159 7.12 -7.52 5.85
CA ARG A 159 6.48 -8.70 6.42
C ARG A 159 5.27 -9.14 5.59
N SER A 160 4.39 -8.21 5.24
CA SER A 160 3.18 -8.50 4.45
C SER A 160 3.54 -8.99 3.03
N ALA A 161 4.54 -8.40 2.39
CA ALA A 161 5.02 -8.84 1.08
C ALA A 161 5.64 -10.26 1.11
N GLN A 162 6.35 -10.62 2.18
CA GLN A 162 6.96 -11.94 2.34
C GLN A 162 5.95 -13.04 2.69
N GLN A 163 4.97 -12.74 3.54
CA GLN A 163 4.04 -13.74 4.09
C GLN A 163 2.82 -13.95 3.18
N ASP A 164 2.25 -12.86 2.66
CA ASP A 164 0.95 -12.88 1.99
C ASP A 164 1.03 -12.40 0.54
N GLY A 165 2.18 -11.91 0.08
CA GLY A 165 2.34 -11.32 -1.26
C GLY A 165 1.92 -12.25 -2.41
N ILE A 166 1.21 -11.70 -3.39
CA ILE A 166 0.75 -12.44 -4.58
C ILE A 166 1.30 -11.77 -5.84
N VAL A 167 2.10 -12.54 -6.59
CA VAL A 167 2.60 -12.15 -7.91
C VAL A 167 1.82 -12.93 -8.97
N PHE A 168 1.21 -12.21 -9.91
CA PHE A 168 0.55 -12.81 -11.07
C PHE A 168 1.38 -12.55 -12.33
N ILE A 169 1.99 -13.62 -12.86
CA ILE A 169 2.73 -13.61 -14.12
C ILE A 169 1.77 -14.05 -15.24
N ASP A 170 1.41 -13.10 -16.09
CA ASP A 170 0.56 -13.31 -17.26
C ASP A 170 1.40 -13.65 -18.51
N GLU A 171 0.77 -14.27 -19.49
CA GLU A 171 1.38 -14.62 -20.78
C GLU A 171 2.67 -15.46 -20.67
N ILE A 172 2.79 -16.28 -19.63
CA ILE A 172 3.97 -17.15 -19.45
C ILE A 172 4.14 -18.14 -20.61
N ASP A 173 3.05 -18.51 -21.28
CA ASP A 173 3.07 -19.35 -22.47
C ASP A 173 3.85 -18.72 -23.64
N LYS A 174 4.02 -17.38 -23.66
CA LYS A 174 4.80 -16.68 -24.69
C LYS A 174 6.31 -16.81 -24.52
N ILE A 175 6.79 -17.16 -23.33
CA ILE A 175 8.22 -17.35 -23.07
C ILE A 175 8.64 -18.82 -23.04
N VAL A 176 7.68 -19.76 -23.13
CA VAL A 176 7.94 -21.21 -23.10
C VAL A 176 8.28 -21.72 -24.49
N THR A 177 9.42 -22.40 -24.61
CA THR A 177 9.84 -23.09 -25.83
C THR A 177 9.21 -24.49 -25.89
N PRO A 178 8.56 -24.90 -26.99
CA PRO A 178 7.99 -26.23 -27.11
C PRO A 178 9.08 -27.32 -27.05
N HIS A 179 8.95 -28.29 -26.15
CA HIS A 179 9.81 -29.47 -26.13
C HIS A 179 9.70 -30.24 -27.45
N GLY A 180 10.81 -30.39 -28.17
CA GLY A 180 10.90 -31.18 -29.41
C GLY A 180 11.07 -30.38 -30.70
N ALA A 181 11.02 -29.04 -30.66
CA ALA A 181 11.45 -28.22 -31.78
C ALA A 181 12.98 -28.31 -31.93
N LEU A 182 13.45 -29.06 -32.93
CA LEU A 182 14.84 -29.18 -33.33
C LEU A 182 15.52 -27.81 -33.36
N ARG A 183 16.54 -27.62 -32.51
CA ARG A 183 17.69 -26.70 -32.53
C ARG A 183 17.79 -25.66 -33.68
N HIS A 184 16.75 -24.92 -33.98
CA HIS A 184 16.74 -23.91 -35.02
C HIS A 184 16.06 -22.66 -34.46
N GLY A 185 16.89 -21.74 -33.96
CA GLY A 185 16.46 -20.41 -33.52
C GLY A 185 15.62 -20.40 -32.25
N THR A 186 16.05 -21.10 -31.19
CA THR A 186 15.57 -20.74 -29.85
C THR A 186 16.02 -19.32 -29.56
N ASP A 187 15.08 -18.40 -29.29
CA ASP A 187 15.41 -17.06 -28.83
C ASP A 187 16.09 -17.19 -27.45
N PRO A 188 17.41 -16.98 -27.33
CA PRO A 188 18.13 -17.13 -26.07
C PRO A 188 17.57 -16.21 -24.98
N SER A 189 16.92 -15.12 -25.42
CA SER A 189 16.20 -14.19 -24.58
C SER A 189 15.03 -14.80 -23.81
N SER A 190 14.18 -15.63 -24.44
CA SER A 190 12.98 -16.18 -23.81
C SER A 190 13.32 -17.25 -22.76
N GLU A 191 14.37 -18.03 -23.01
CA GLU A 191 14.93 -18.96 -22.03
C GLU A 191 15.64 -18.21 -20.90
N GLY A 192 16.31 -17.09 -21.21
CA GLY A 192 16.92 -16.19 -20.22
C GLY A 192 15.90 -15.71 -19.17
N VAL A 193 14.73 -15.24 -19.61
CA VAL A 193 13.66 -14.81 -18.69
C VAL A 193 13.21 -15.91 -17.74
N GLN A 194 13.12 -17.16 -18.21
CA GLN A 194 12.75 -18.28 -17.34
C GLN A 194 13.82 -18.49 -16.26
N ARG A 195 15.11 -18.42 -16.63
CA ARG A 195 16.23 -18.58 -15.70
C ARG A 195 16.28 -17.44 -14.68
N ASP A 196 15.95 -16.23 -15.09
CA ASP A 196 15.92 -15.06 -14.20
C ASP A 196 14.72 -15.07 -13.24
N LEU A 197 13.61 -15.69 -13.62
CA LEU A 197 12.43 -15.86 -12.76
C LEU A 197 12.59 -16.98 -11.71
N LEU A 198 13.43 -17.98 -11.97
CA LEU A 198 13.64 -19.12 -11.07
C LEU A 198 14.06 -18.72 -9.65
N PRO A 199 15.07 -17.84 -9.44
CA PRO A 199 15.45 -17.41 -8.10
C PRO A 199 14.27 -16.87 -7.28
N ILE A 200 13.39 -16.07 -7.90
CA ILE A 200 12.23 -15.49 -7.20
C ILE A 200 11.23 -16.59 -6.79
N ILE A 201 11.04 -17.62 -7.60
CA ILE A 201 10.11 -18.72 -7.32
C ILE A 201 10.70 -19.70 -6.30
N GLU A 202 11.99 -20.00 -6.40
CA GLU A 202 12.70 -20.95 -5.54
C GLU A 202 13.02 -20.38 -4.16
N GLY A 203 12.92 -19.05 -3.99
CA GLY A 203 12.99 -18.40 -2.69
C GLY A 203 14.30 -17.68 -2.41
N SER A 204 14.85 -16.98 -3.40
CA SER A 204 16.02 -16.13 -3.24
C SER A 204 15.70 -14.84 -2.46
N THR A 205 16.77 -14.21 -1.98
CA THR A 205 16.70 -12.90 -1.35
C THR A 205 17.00 -11.81 -2.38
N VAL A 206 16.03 -10.92 -2.62
CA VAL A 206 16.18 -9.75 -3.49
C VAL A 206 16.52 -8.53 -2.64
N SER A 207 17.59 -7.83 -3.01
CA SER A 207 17.97 -6.58 -2.36
C SER A 207 17.11 -5.44 -2.89
N THR A 208 16.45 -4.72 -1.97
CA THR A 208 15.69 -3.51 -2.29
C THR A 208 16.24 -2.32 -1.51
N LYS A 209 15.89 -1.12 -1.95
CA LYS A 209 16.25 0.15 -1.26
C LYS A 209 15.78 0.21 0.19
N HIS A 210 14.80 -0.63 0.54
CA HIS A 210 14.11 -0.64 1.82
C HIS A 210 14.44 -1.89 2.67
N GLY A 211 15.39 -2.69 2.22
CA GLY A 211 15.82 -3.92 2.88
C GLY A 211 15.75 -5.14 1.97
N ASN A 212 16.25 -6.25 2.49
CA ASN A 212 16.27 -7.51 1.77
C ASN A 212 14.90 -8.20 1.86
N VAL A 213 14.31 -8.53 0.72
CA VAL A 213 13.05 -9.29 0.64
C VAL A 213 13.40 -10.74 0.34
N SER A 214 13.07 -11.66 1.25
CA SER A 214 13.25 -13.09 0.99
C SER A 214 11.98 -13.67 0.40
N ALA A 215 12.05 -14.21 -0.80
CA ALA A 215 10.92 -14.87 -1.47
C ALA A 215 10.65 -16.29 -0.93
N THR A 216 11.48 -16.79 -0.01
CA THR A 216 11.47 -18.15 0.54
C THR A 216 10.12 -18.58 1.15
N GLN A 217 9.28 -17.62 1.56
CA GLN A 217 7.95 -17.90 2.13
C GLN A 217 6.81 -17.91 1.10
N LEU A 218 7.03 -17.55 -0.16
CA LEU A 218 6.00 -17.52 -1.19
C LEU A 218 5.67 -18.92 -1.76
N GLY A 219 6.45 -19.96 -1.44
CA GLY A 219 6.34 -21.29 -2.06
C GLY A 219 6.31 -22.52 -1.13
N THR A 220 6.53 -22.39 0.17
CA THR A 220 6.69 -23.56 1.07
C THR A 220 5.79 -23.52 2.31
N ARG A 221 4.49 -23.69 2.09
CA ARG A 221 3.62 -24.34 3.09
C ARG A 221 3.52 -25.84 2.77
N GLN A 222 4.64 -26.56 2.85
CA GLN A 222 4.57 -28.01 3.01
C GLN A 222 4.14 -28.31 4.45
N GLN A 223 2.87 -28.71 4.57
CA GLN A 223 2.34 -29.73 5.47
C GLN A 223 3.16 -30.05 6.73
N HIS A 224 2.76 -29.46 7.85
CA HIS A 224 2.84 -30.13 9.14
C HIS A 224 1.46 -30.02 9.81
N ILE A 225 0.59 -30.96 9.44
CA ILE A 225 -0.48 -31.54 10.26
C ILE A 225 -0.30 -33.05 10.12
#